data_AF-A0A7W4PLU5-F1
#
_entry.id   AF-A0A7W4PLU5-F1
#
_cell.length_a   1.000
_cell.length_b   1.000
_cell.length_c   1.000
_cell.angle_alpha   90.00
_cell.angle_beta   90.00
_cell.angle_gamma   90.00
#
_symmetry.space_group_name_H-M   'P 1'
#
loop_
_entity.id
_entity.type
_entity.pdbx_description
1 polymer ?
#
loop_
_entity_poly.entity_id
_entity_poly.type
_entity_poly.pdbx_seq_one_letter_code
_entity_poly.pdbx_strand_id
1 'polypeptide(L)'
;MKRLSRFIPLLVASALALPLAACGNKAGDDEPDLTPAQFMTKVRAQPGVKTLPDGLAYKILDSGPKDGQSPSPGDMLMVIYEGRLPDGGIFDSSDQHGHGAYMQMPLDGVIKGWMEALPMMHVGDTWMLYVPPELGYGHRAMGIIPSDSPLVFKIQLLGVSRGQ
;
A
#
# COMPACT_ATOMS: atom_id res chain seq x y z
N MET A 1 24.54 59.94 -32.42
CA MET A 1 25.84 60.19 -33.07
C MET A 1 26.91 59.71 -32.08
N LYS A 2 27.84 58.78 -32.28
CA LYS A 2 28.61 58.21 -33.42
C LYS A 2 28.87 56.72 -33.04
N ARG A 3 28.54 55.69 -33.83
CA ARG A 3 29.22 55.10 -35.01
C ARG A 3 30.67 54.62 -34.80
N LEU A 4 30.92 53.41 -35.33
CA LEU A 4 32.18 52.75 -35.74
C LEU A 4 32.99 52.06 -34.61
N SER A 5 33.65 50.91 -34.81
CA SER A 5 33.76 49.99 -35.93
C SER A 5 34.50 48.72 -35.47
N ARG A 6 34.07 47.58 -36.04
CA ARG A 6 34.77 46.30 -36.32
C ARG A 6 36.27 46.20 -36.00
N PHE A 7 36.66 45.08 -35.38
CA PHE A 7 37.74 44.20 -35.86
C PHE A 7 37.49 42.76 -35.42
N ILE A 8 37.40 41.87 -36.41
CA ILE A 8 37.49 40.40 -36.28
C ILE A 8 38.93 40.04 -36.73
N PRO A 9 39.61 39.11 -36.06
CA PRO A 9 40.17 38.01 -36.82
C PRO A 9 39.82 36.63 -36.24
N LEU A 10 39.65 35.74 -37.19
CA LEU A 10 39.41 34.30 -37.18
C LEU A 10 40.69 33.53 -36.78
N LEU A 11 40.52 32.23 -36.43
CA LEU A 11 41.51 31.12 -36.30
C LEU A 11 41.85 30.79 -34.82
N VAL A 12 41.84 29.56 -34.31
CA VAL A 12 41.76 28.19 -34.85
C VAL A 12 41.22 27.25 -33.75
N ALA A 13 40.61 26.16 -34.22
CA ALA A 13 40.06 25.01 -33.53
C ALA A 13 40.81 24.50 -32.28
N SER A 14 40.03 24.06 -31.28
CA SER A 14 40.23 22.75 -30.70
C SER A 14 38.88 22.17 -30.27
N ALA A 15 38.43 21.17 -31.03
CA ALA A 15 37.31 20.33 -30.64
C ALA A 15 37.82 19.37 -29.55
N LEU A 16 37.37 19.58 -28.32
CA LEU A 16 37.35 18.52 -27.30
C LEU A 16 35.89 18.25 -26.95
N ALA A 17 35.24 17.46 -27.81
CA ALA A 17 33.97 16.84 -27.46
C ALA A 17 34.28 15.75 -26.42
N LEU A 18 34.13 16.09 -25.14
CA LEU A 18 34.02 15.13 -24.06
C LEU A 18 32.56 14.63 -24.04
N PRO A 19 32.29 13.35 -24.38
CA PRO A 19 30.98 12.79 -24.16
C PRO A 19 30.87 12.51 -22.66
N LEU A 20 30.32 13.43 -21.88
CA LEU A 20 29.79 13.03 -20.58
C LEU A 20 28.52 12.23 -20.86
N ALA A 21 28.69 10.92 -20.68
CA ALA A 21 27.65 9.93 -20.66
C ALA A 21 26.40 10.46 -19.99
N ALA A 22 25.29 10.41 -20.73
CA ALA A 22 23.96 10.40 -20.17
C ALA A 22 23.82 9.12 -19.33
N CYS A 23 24.28 9.17 -18.08
CA CYS A 23 23.77 8.27 -17.06
C CYS A 23 22.37 8.76 -16.73
N GLY A 24 21.41 8.23 -17.48
CA GLY A 24 20.02 8.20 -17.05
C GLY A 24 19.91 7.34 -15.80
N ASN A 25 20.33 7.86 -14.66
CA ASN A 25 19.77 7.42 -13.38
C ASN A 25 18.39 8.06 -13.33
N LYS A 26 17.36 7.24 -13.61
CA LYS A 26 16.12 7.43 -12.85
C LYS A 26 16.55 7.32 -11.39
N ALA A 27 16.63 8.46 -10.72
CA ALA A 27 16.49 8.50 -9.28
C ALA A 27 15.12 7.87 -8.99
N GLY A 28 15.12 6.54 -8.80
CA GLY A 28 14.20 5.97 -7.84
C GLY A 28 14.69 6.52 -6.52
N ASP A 29 13.83 7.28 -5.86
CA ASP A 29 14.17 7.92 -4.59
C ASP A 29 14.76 6.88 -3.64
N ASP A 30 16.05 7.00 -3.31
CA ASP A 30 16.76 6.18 -2.32
C ASP A 30 16.26 6.54 -0.90
N GLU A 31 14.94 6.43 -0.67
CA GLU A 31 14.37 6.50 0.67
C GLU A 31 14.77 5.21 1.40
N PRO A 32 15.42 5.30 2.57
CA PRO A 32 15.83 4.12 3.31
C PRO A 32 14.60 3.28 3.70
N ASP A 33 14.73 1.96 3.59
CA ASP A 33 13.70 1.03 4.05
C ASP A 33 13.34 1.32 5.51
N LEU A 34 12.09 1.72 5.74
CA LEU A 34 11.60 2.05 7.06
C LEU A 34 11.52 0.78 7.92
N THR A 35 11.94 0.88 9.17
CA THR A 35 11.61 -0.18 10.14
C THR A 35 10.08 -0.31 10.28
N PRO A 36 9.56 -1.48 10.70
CA PRO A 36 8.12 -1.68 10.90
C PRO A 36 7.46 -0.58 11.76
N ALA A 37 8.11 -0.17 12.85
CA ALA A 37 7.62 0.87 13.73
C ALA A 37 7.61 2.27 13.07
N GLN A 38 8.67 2.60 12.30
CA GLN A 38 8.73 3.86 11.56
C GLN A 38 7.67 3.91 10.45
N PHE A 39 7.46 2.80 9.74
CA PHE A 39 6.41 2.68 8.73
C PHE A 39 5.03 2.95 9.34
N MET A 40 4.70 2.26 10.43
CA MET A 40 3.41 2.45 11.10
C MET A 40 3.26 3.87 11.66
N THR A 41 4.33 4.49 12.15
CA THR A 41 4.32 5.90 12.59
C THR A 41 4.00 6.83 11.41
N LYS A 42 4.63 6.62 10.25
CA LYS A 42 4.37 7.38 9.03
C LYS A 42 2.93 7.21 8.56
N VAL A 43 2.39 5.98 8.58
CA VAL A 43 0.99 5.68 8.23
C VAL A 43 0.01 6.45 9.12
N ARG A 44 0.21 6.43 10.44
CA ARG A 44 -0.69 7.08 11.41
C ARG A 44 -0.72 8.61 11.25
N ALA A 45 0.35 9.20 10.72
CA ALA A 45 0.41 10.63 10.43
C ALA A 45 -0.33 11.02 9.13
N GLN A 46 -0.78 10.07 8.31
CA GLN A 46 -1.43 10.38 7.04
C GLN A 46 -2.87 10.90 7.24
N PRO A 47 -3.32 11.89 6.44
CA PRO A 47 -4.68 12.39 6.51
C PRO A 47 -5.74 11.30 6.26
N GLY A 48 -6.73 11.25 7.15
CA GLY A 48 -7.86 10.32 7.09
C GLY A 48 -7.56 8.92 7.63
N VAL A 49 -6.33 8.64 8.06
CA VAL A 49 -6.03 7.41 8.79
C VAL A 49 -6.54 7.52 10.22
N LYS A 50 -7.26 6.48 10.66
CA LYS A 50 -7.68 6.25 12.03
C LYS A 50 -6.85 5.13 12.62
N THR A 51 -6.58 5.18 13.92
CA THR A 51 -5.75 4.19 14.62
C THR A 51 -6.46 3.71 15.86
N LEU A 52 -6.46 2.39 16.06
CA LEU A 52 -6.98 1.71 17.23
C LEU A 52 -5.92 1.62 18.33
N PRO A 53 -6.30 1.35 19.60
CA PRO A 53 -5.37 1.36 20.73
C PRO A 53 -4.20 0.38 20.61
N ASP A 54 -4.40 -0.75 19.93
CA ASP A 54 -3.39 -1.78 19.70
C ASP A 54 -2.45 -1.48 18.51
N GLY A 55 -2.70 -0.36 17.83
CA GLY A 55 -1.89 0.12 16.73
C GLY A 55 -2.36 -0.29 15.34
N LEU A 56 -3.45 -1.06 15.21
CA LEU A 56 -4.16 -1.27 13.95
C LEU A 56 -4.59 0.07 13.38
N ALA A 57 -4.40 0.29 12.08
CA ALA A 57 -4.81 1.53 11.46
C ALA A 57 -5.59 1.28 10.18
N TYR A 58 -6.52 2.17 9.85
CA TYR A 58 -7.31 2.05 8.64
C TYR A 58 -7.67 3.43 8.09
N LYS A 59 -7.99 3.48 6.80
CA LYS A 59 -8.52 4.66 6.12
C LYS A 59 -9.69 4.23 5.26
N ILE A 60 -10.82 4.89 5.45
CA ILE A 60 -12.01 4.67 4.63
C ILE A 60 -11.75 5.34 3.26
N LEU A 61 -11.80 4.56 2.19
CA LEU A 61 -11.69 5.06 0.81
C LEU A 61 -13.07 5.32 0.21
N ASP A 62 -13.99 4.41 0.44
CA ASP A 62 -15.39 4.52 0.04
C ASP A 62 -16.29 3.92 1.12
N SER A 63 -17.48 4.48 1.28
CA SER A 63 -18.45 4.05 2.28
C SER A 63 -19.66 3.42 1.60
N GLY A 64 -19.99 2.20 2.03
CA GLY A 64 -21.24 1.54 1.69
C GLY A 64 -22.44 2.19 2.37
N PRO A 65 -23.65 1.65 2.13
CA PRO A 65 -24.86 2.08 2.83
C PRO A 65 -24.69 1.95 4.35
N LYS A 66 -25.17 2.95 5.10
CA LYS A 66 -25.07 2.96 6.57
C LYS A 66 -25.86 1.84 7.25
N ASP A 67 -26.84 1.29 6.56
CA ASP A 67 -27.66 0.14 6.92
C ASP A 67 -27.14 -1.17 6.31
N GLY A 68 -26.00 -1.13 5.61
CA GLY A 68 -25.31 -2.31 5.13
C GLY A 68 -24.92 -3.24 6.28
N GLN A 69 -24.97 -4.55 6.05
CA GLN A 69 -24.63 -5.52 7.08
C GLN A 69 -23.14 -5.42 7.44
N SER A 70 -22.81 -5.57 8.73
CA SER A 70 -21.44 -5.74 9.20
C SER A 70 -21.14 -7.21 9.50
N PRO A 71 -19.91 -7.69 9.21
CA PRO A 71 -19.48 -9.03 9.61
C PRO A 71 -19.54 -9.26 11.12
N SER A 72 -19.91 -10.46 11.53
CA SER A 72 -19.85 -10.94 12.92
C SER A 72 -19.01 -12.21 13.02
N PRO A 73 -18.50 -12.57 14.22
CA PRO A 73 -17.82 -13.86 14.43
C PRO A 73 -18.69 -15.03 13.93
N GLY A 74 -18.06 -16.00 13.27
CA GLY A 74 -18.73 -17.11 12.60
C GLY A 74 -19.29 -16.82 11.21
N ASP A 75 -19.25 -15.58 10.71
CA ASP A 75 -19.67 -15.26 9.35
C ASP A 75 -18.62 -15.63 8.29
N MET A 76 -19.11 -15.88 7.08
CA MET A 76 -18.33 -15.93 5.84
C MET A 76 -18.36 -14.55 5.19
N LEU A 77 -17.17 -14.10 4.79
CA LEU A 77 -16.92 -12.85 4.11
C LEU A 77 -16.88 -13.07 2.60
N MET A 78 -17.36 -12.09 1.84
CA MET A 78 -17.13 -11.98 0.41
C MET A 78 -16.37 -10.68 0.13
N VAL A 79 -15.11 -10.78 -0.29
CA VAL A 79 -14.22 -9.61 -0.40
C VAL A 79 -13.44 -9.59 -1.71
N ILE A 80 -13.21 -8.38 -2.22
CA ILE A 80 -12.09 -8.11 -3.14
C ILE A 80 -10.97 -7.53 -2.32
N TYR A 81 -9.75 -8.05 -2.46
CA TYR A 81 -8.63 -7.53 -1.71
C TYR A 81 -7.31 -7.62 -2.47
N GLU A 82 -6.39 -6.75 -2.08
CA GLU A 82 -5.00 -6.77 -2.50
C GLU A 82 -4.12 -6.49 -1.27
N GLY A 83 -3.22 -7.42 -0.97
CA GLY A 83 -2.23 -7.34 0.10
C GLY A 83 -0.87 -6.95 -0.44
N ARG A 84 -0.26 -5.93 0.17
CA ARG A 84 1.06 -5.39 -0.17
C ARG A 84 1.97 -5.27 1.04
N LEU A 85 3.26 -5.47 0.79
CA LEU A 85 4.33 -5.11 1.72
C LEU A 85 4.55 -3.58 1.70
N PRO A 86 5.26 -3.03 2.71
CA PRO A 86 5.55 -1.60 2.80
C PRO A 86 6.29 -1.01 1.59
N ASP A 87 7.07 -1.83 0.88
CA ASP A 87 7.78 -1.48 -0.36
C ASP A 87 6.85 -1.40 -1.60
N GLY A 88 5.56 -1.74 -1.43
CA GLY A 88 4.55 -1.76 -2.48
C GLY A 88 4.42 -3.10 -3.21
N GLY A 89 5.27 -4.07 -2.92
CA GLY A 89 5.22 -5.42 -3.49
C GLY A 89 3.92 -6.13 -3.12
N ILE A 90 3.18 -6.63 -4.12
CA ILE A 90 1.96 -7.42 -3.89
C ILE A 90 2.39 -8.81 -3.42
N PHE A 91 1.85 -9.26 -2.29
CA PHE A 91 2.08 -10.62 -1.80
C PHE A 91 0.85 -11.53 -1.95
N ASP A 92 -0.35 -10.95 -2.02
CA ASP A 92 -1.57 -11.71 -2.20
C ASP A 92 -2.68 -10.82 -2.79
N SER A 93 -3.62 -11.40 -3.53
CA SER A 93 -4.81 -10.69 -4.02
C SER A 93 -5.91 -11.67 -4.38
N SER A 94 -7.18 -11.29 -4.22
CA SER A 94 -8.31 -12.12 -4.64
C SER A 94 -8.25 -12.55 -6.11
N ASP A 95 -7.67 -11.72 -6.98
CA ASP A 95 -7.53 -11.99 -8.42
C ASP A 95 -6.58 -13.16 -8.73
N GLN A 96 -5.72 -13.55 -7.78
CA GLN A 96 -4.82 -14.69 -7.93
C GLN A 96 -5.50 -16.04 -7.61
N HIS A 97 -6.63 -16.01 -6.88
CA HIS A 97 -7.32 -17.22 -6.37
C HIS A 97 -8.61 -17.55 -7.11
N GLY A 98 -9.06 -16.68 -8.02
CA GLY A 98 -10.24 -16.88 -8.83
C GLY A 98 -10.21 -15.96 -10.04
N HIS A 99 -11.15 -16.11 -10.97
CA HIS A 99 -11.22 -15.33 -12.22
C HIS A 99 -11.58 -13.83 -12.01
N GLY A 100 -10.93 -13.13 -11.07
CA GLY A 100 -11.04 -11.69 -10.85
C GLY A 100 -12.36 -11.23 -10.21
N ALA A 101 -13.08 -12.12 -9.52
CA ALA A 101 -14.41 -11.80 -8.98
C ALA A 101 -14.34 -11.34 -7.52
N TYR A 102 -13.98 -12.25 -6.62
CA TYR A 102 -13.91 -12.05 -5.17
C TYR A 102 -13.43 -13.35 -4.49
N MET A 103 -13.04 -13.26 -3.22
CA MET A 103 -12.73 -14.41 -2.38
C MET A 103 -13.78 -14.59 -1.29
N GLN A 104 -14.14 -15.85 -1.01
CA GLN A 104 -14.97 -16.21 0.15
C GLN A 104 -14.10 -16.84 1.24
N MET A 105 -14.20 -16.35 2.46
CA MET A 105 -13.40 -16.83 3.59
C MET A 105 -14.11 -16.64 4.93
N PRO A 106 -13.92 -17.54 5.90
CA PRO A 106 -14.47 -17.35 7.24
C PRO A 106 -13.75 -16.20 7.95
N LEU A 107 -14.49 -15.34 8.65
CA LEU A 107 -13.90 -14.25 9.44
C LEU A 107 -12.91 -14.78 10.49
N ASP A 108 -13.23 -15.89 11.15
CA ASP A 108 -12.38 -16.45 12.20
C ASP A 108 -11.12 -17.17 11.66
N GLY A 109 -10.97 -17.28 10.34
CA GLY A 109 -9.84 -17.94 9.67
C GLY A 109 -8.77 -16.99 9.13
N VAL A 110 -8.91 -15.69 9.34
CA VAL A 110 -7.98 -14.67 8.83
C VAL A 110 -7.10 -14.08 9.93
N ILE A 111 -6.14 -13.22 9.57
CA ILE A 111 -5.24 -12.56 10.53
C ILE A 111 -6.02 -11.67 11.52
N LYS A 112 -5.45 -11.45 12.70
CA LYS A 112 -6.09 -10.69 13.79
C LYS A 112 -6.54 -9.30 13.38
N GLY A 113 -5.72 -8.60 12.59
CA GLY A 113 -6.07 -7.27 12.09
C GLY A 113 -7.35 -7.27 11.25
N TRP A 114 -7.63 -8.33 10.49
CA TRP A 114 -8.88 -8.45 9.75
C TRP A 114 -10.05 -8.81 10.67
N MET A 115 -9.85 -9.74 11.62
CA MET A 115 -10.86 -10.10 12.62
C MET A 115 -11.35 -8.91 13.44
N GLU A 116 -10.47 -7.94 13.70
CA GLU A 116 -10.82 -6.70 14.40
C GLU A 116 -11.41 -5.63 13.47
N ALA A 117 -10.82 -5.44 12.27
CA ALA A 117 -11.23 -4.37 11.37
C ALA A 117 -12.56 -4.63 10.66
N LEU A 118 -12.75 -5.83 10.13
CA LEU A 118 -13.88 -6.11 9.24
C LEU A 118 -15.25 -5.98 9.92
N PRO A 119 -15.44 -6.34 11.21
CA PRO A 119 -16.69 -6.06 11.91
C PRO A 119 -17.07 -4.57 12.03
N MET A 120 -16.12 -3.65 11.82
CA MET A 120 -16.39 -2.21 11.79
C MET A 120 -16.78 -1.69 10.39
N MET A 121 -16.63 -2.53 9.36
CA MET A 121 -17.05 -2.22 8.00
C MET A 121 -18.53 -2.55 7.79
N HIS A 122 -19.17 -1.85 6.86
CA HIS A 122 -20.47 -2.24 6.30
C HIS A 122 -20.26 -2.78 4.89
N VAL A 123 -21.12 -3.71 4.45
CA VAL A 123 -21.13 -4.16 3.05
C VAL A 123 -21.20 -2.95 2.12
N GLY A 124 -20.30 -2.93 1.12
CA GLY A 124 -20.07 -1.81 0.21
C GLY A 124 -18.86 -0.95 0.56
N ASP A 125 -18.36 -1.01 1.80
CA ASP A 125 -17.17 -0.26 2.21
C ASP A 125 -15.93 -0.71 1.44
N THR A 126 -15.08 0.27 1.11
CA THR A 126 -13.71 0.03 0.66
C THR A 126 -12.72 0.73 1.59
N TRP A 127 -11.85 -0.03 2.24
CA TRP A 127 -10.88 0.49 3.19
C TRP A 127 -9.45 0.18 2.75
N MET A 128 -8.52 1.07 3.11
CA MET A 128 -7.13 0.70 3.33
C MET A 128 -6.99 0.25 4.78
N LEU A 129 -6.39 -0.91 5.01
CA LEU A 129 -6.08 -1.46 6.31
C LEU A 129 -4.56 -1.61 6.44
N TYR A 130 -4.00 -1.13 7.54
CA TYR A 130 -2.58 -1.17 7.85
C TYR A 130 -2.39 -1.95 9.13
N VAL A 131 -1.80 -3.14 8.99
CA VAL A 131 -1.73 -4.14 10.05
C VAL A 131 -0.31 -4.18 10.60
N PRO A 132 -0.08 -3.82 11.88
CA PRO A 132 1.22 -4.02 12.51
C PRO A 132 1.54 -5.52 12.61
N PRO A 133 2.83 -5.90 12.70
CA PRO A 133 3.24 -7.30 12.63
C PRO A 133 2.50 -8.22 13.62
N GLU A 134 2.27 -7.75 14.85
CA GLU A 134 1.62 -8.49 15.94
C GLU A 134 0.16 -8.88 15.64
N LEU A 135 -0.48 -8.14 14.74
CA LEU A 135 -1.85 -8.39 14.26
C LEU A 135 -1.88 -9.09 12.89
N GLY A 136 -0.71 -9.27 12.27
CA GLY A 136 -0.49 -10.04 11.05
C GLY A 136 0.14 -11.39 11.35
N TYR A 137 1.33 -11.64 10.81
CA TYR A 137 2.08 -12.91 10.97
C TYR A 137 3.17 -12.88 12.05
N GLY A 138 3.41 -11.72 12.68
CA GLY A 138 4.38 -11.53 13.76
C GLY A 138 5.81 -11.89 13.34
N HIS A 139 6.55 -12.52 14.25
CA HIS A 139 7.95 -12.93 14.07
C HIS A 139 8.16 -14.09 13.07
N ARG A 140 7.11 -14.52 12.35
CA ARG A 140 7.18 -15.63 11.40
C ARG A 140 7.24 -15.09 9.98
N ALA A 141 8.15 -15.63 9.17
CA ALA A 141 8.11 -15.44 7.73
C ALA A 141 7.03 -16.35 7.11
N MET A 142 6.33 -15.86 6.10
CA MET A 142 5.24 -16.55 5.42
C MET A 142 5.34 -16.37 3.90
N GLY A 143 5.82 -17.40 3.19
CA GLY A 143 6.05 -17.30 1.75
C GLY A 143 7.02 -16.16 1.43
N ILE A 144 6.54 -15.14 0.71
CA ILE A 144 7.33 -13.95 0.37
C ILE A 144 7.29 -12.84 1.43
N ILE A 145 6.48 -13.00 2.48
CA ILE A 145 6.34 -12.03 3.58
C ILE A 145 7.46 -12.27 4.61
N PRO A 146 8.38 -11.31 4.81
CA PRO A 146 9.40 -11.43 5.85
C PRO A 146 8.79 -11.44 7.26
N SER A 147 9.53 -11.97 8.24
CA SER A 147 9.17 -11.82 9.65
C SER A 147 9.09 -10.34 10.03
N ASP A 148 8.20 -10.01 10.97
CA ASP A 148 8.02 -8.65 11.49
C ASP A 148 7.57 -7.62 10.45
N SER A 149 6.94 -8.07 9.36
CA SER A 149 6.43 -7.19 8.32
C SER A 149 5.08 -6.57 8.71
N PRO A 150 4.94 -5.24 8.67
CA PRO A 150 3.63 -4.61 8.56
C PRO A 150 2.99 -5.01 7.23
N LEU A 151 1.66 -5.14 7.22
CA LEU A 151 0.91 -5.48 6.01
C LEU A 151 -0.02 -4.33 5.65
N VAL A 152 -0.17 -4.08 4.34
CA VAL A 152 -1.10 -3.10 3.81
C VAL A 152 -2.12 -3.84 2.97
N PHE A 153 -3.40 -3.66 3.25
CA PHE A 153 -4.47 -4.23 2.45
C PHE A 153 -5.37 -3.13 1.91
N LYS A 154 -5.75 -3.24 0.64
CA LYS A 154 -6.97 -2.61 0.14
C LYS A 154 -8.06 -3.67 0.15
N ILE A 155 -9.18 -3.41 0.82
CA ILE A 155 -10.27 -4.37 0.98
C ILE A 155 -11.57 -3.70 0.60
N GLN A 156 -12.34 -4.35 -0.27
CA GLN A 156 -13.74 -4.04 -0.54
C GLN A 156 -14.61 -5.17 -0.01
N LEU A 157 -15.52 -4.85 0.91
CA LEU A 157 -16.46 -5.82 1.46
C LEU A 157 -17.71 -5.89 0.57
N LEU A 158 -17.90 -7.01 -0.12
CA LEU A 158 -19.02 -7.19 -1.05
C LEU A 158 -20.24 -7.84 -0.41
N GLY A 159 -20.04 -8.62 0.66
CA GLY A 159 -21.12 -9.38 1.27
C GLY A 159 -20.71 -10.12 2.53
N VAL A 160 -21.71 -10.52 3.29
CA VAL A 160 -21.61 -11.32 4.51
C VAL A 160 -22.70 -12.38 4.45
N SER A 161 -22.36 -13.61 4.82
CA SER A 161 -23.33 -14.71 4.99
C SER A 161 -22.99 -15.51 6.23
N ARG A 162 -23.98 -16.10 6.90
CA ARG A 162 -23.71 -16.97 8.05
C ARG A 162 -22.87 -18.17 7.64
N GLY A 163 -21.81 -18.45 8.39
CA GLY A 163 -21.12 -19.74 8.31
C GLY A 163 -22.07 -20.87 8.70
N GLN A 164 -22.00 -21.99 7.98
CA GLN A 164 -22.72 -23.21 8.31
C GLN A 164 -22.02 -23.99 9.42
#